data_AF-A0A3S8U4Z3-F1
#
_entry.id   AF-A0A3S8U4Z3-F1
#
_cell.length_a   1.000
_cell.length_b   1.000
_cell.length_c   1.000
_cell.angle_alpha   90.00
_cell.angle_beta   90.00
_cell.angle_gamma   90.00
#
_symmetry.space_group_name_H-M   'P 1'
#
loop_
_entity.id
_entity.type
_entity.pdbx_description
1 polymer ?
#
loop_
_entity_poly.entity_id
_entity_poly.type
_entity_poly.pdbx_seq_one_letter_code
_entity_poly.pdbx_strand_id
1 'polypeptide(L)'
;MGAVTRGMALALMLTAMPVQARALTEPAELPPPEYRGQQYVDSKGCLFMRAGPPGQTIWIPRVTRDGTPLCGNPPSGDRVPIADEG
;
A
#
# COMPACT_ATOMS: atom_id res chain seq x y z
N MET A 1 29.27 38.15 -48.07
CA MET A 1 30.08 37.39 -47.10
C MET A 1 29.95 38.04 -45.72
N GLY A 2 29.66 37.27 -44.68
CA GLY A 2 29.57 37.75 -43.29
C GLY A 2 28.54 36.95 -42.47
N ALA A 3 29.02 36.00 -41.67
CA ALA A 3 28.23 35.07 -40.87
C ALA A 3 27.95 35.62 -39.46
N VAL A 4 26.79 35.28 -38.87
CA VAL A 4 26.67 35.16 -37.40
C VAL A 4 25.65 34.07 -37.07
N THR A 5 26.14 32.93 -36.59
CA THR A 5 25.39 31.79 -36.05
C THR A 5 24.72 32.19 -34.73
N ARG A 6 23.39 32.21 -34.70
CA ARG A 6 22.60 32.44 -33.48
C ARG A 6 22.53 31.15 -32.66
N GLY A 7 23.38 31.06 -31.65
CA GLY A 7 23.24 30.08 -30.58
C GLY A 7 22.10 30.47 -29.64
N MET A 8 21.24 29.51 -29.30
CA MET A 8 20.35 29.58 -28.15
C MET A 8 20.14 28.16 -27.64
N ALA A 9 20.97 27.73 -26.68
CA ALA A 9 20.77 26.48 -25.96
C ALA A 9 19.73 26.73 -24.85
N LEU A 10 18.57 26.07 -24.96
CA LEU A 10 17.50 26.11 -23.96
C LEU A 10 17.80 25.06 -22.89
N ALA A 11 18.22 25.48 -21.70
CA ALA A 11 18.46 24.58 -20.58
C ALA A 11 17.14 24.14 -19.93
N LEU A 12 16.72 22.89 -20.17
CA LEU A 12 15.61 22.27 -19.43
C LEU A 12 16.08 21.90 -18.02
N MET A 13 15.62 22.63 -17.00
CA MET A 13 15.77 22.21 -15.60
C MET A 13 14.69 21.18 -15.26
N LEU A 14 15.08 19.90 -15.17
CA LEU A 14 14.22 18.84 -14.63
C LEU A 14 14.19 18.98 -13.10
N THR A 15 13.08 19.44 -12.55
CA THR A 15 12.83 19.35 -11.10
C THR A 15 12.32 17.95 -10.78
N ALA A 16 13.08 17.20 -9.99
CA ALA A 16 12.65 15.88 -9.51
C ALA A 16 11.59 16.06 -8.42
N MET A 17 10.37 15.57 -8.66
CA MET A 17 9.33 15.52 -7.63
C MET A 17 9.60 14.33 -6.69
N PRO A 18 9.61 14.51 -5.36
CA PRO A 18 9.79 13.40 -4.44
C PRO A 18 8.55 12.50 -4.46
N VAL A 19 8.73 11.22 -4.81
CA VAL A 19 7.67 10.23 -4.61
C VAL A 19 7.59 9.91 -3.11
N GLN A 20 6.48 10.25 -2.46
CA GLN A 20 6.27 9.88 -1.06
C GLN A 20 5.74 8.46 -0.99
N ALA A 21 6.59 7.51 -0.59
CA ALA A 21 6.17 6.18 -0.20
C ALA A 21 5.25 6.31 1.03
N ARG A 22 3.99 5.94 0.88
CA ARG A 22 3.05 5.92 2.01
C ARG A 22 3.35 4.69 2.84
N ALA A 23 4.03 4.88 3.96
CA ALA A 23 4.20 3.82 4.93
C ALA A 23 2.81 3.46 5.49
N LEU A 24 2.19 2.41 4.95
CA LEU A 24 1.06 1.71 5.57
C LEU A 24 1.60 0.92 6.75
N THR A 25 1.98 1.63 7.82
CA THR A 25 2.51 0.99 9.02
C THR A 25 1.41 0.24 9.77
N GLU A 26 0.16 0.68 9.65
CA GLU A 26 -0.99 0.14 10.36
C GLU A 26 -2.22 0.02 9.44
N PRO A 27 -3.17 -0.87 9.78
CA PRO A 27 -4.48 -0.93 9.12
C PRO A 27 -5.20 0.42 9.10
N ALA A 28 -6.04 0.66 8.09
CA ALA A 28 -6.89 1.85 8.04
C ALA A 28 -7.81 1.97 9.27
N GLU A 29 -8.22 0.82 9.81
CA GLU A 29 -8.87 0.71 11.10
C GLU A 29 -8.42 -0.57 11.80
N LEU A 30 -8.32 -0.54 13.13
CA LEU A 30 -7.92 -1.71 13.89
C LEU A 30 -9.08 -2.72 13.93
N PRO A 31 -8.79 -4.03 13.90
CA PRO A 31 -9.80 -5.04 14.12
C PRO A 31 -10.49 -4.89 15.48
N PRO A 32 -11.76 -5.32 15.61
CA PRO A 32 -12.48 -5.24 16.88
C PRO A 32 -11.75 -6.04 17.98
N PRO A 33 -11.90 -5.68 19.27
CA PRO A 33 -11.18 -6.34 20.37
C PRO A 33 -11.36 -7.86 20.45
N GLU A 34 -12.54 -8.36 20.05
CA GLU A 34 -12.90 -9.77 19.99
C GLU A 34 -12.37 -10.50 18.74
N TYR A 35 -11.75 -9.78 17.80
CA TYR A 35 -11.18 -10.36 16.60
C TYR A 35 -10.11 -11.39 16.98
N ARG A 36 -10.31 -12.64 16.56
CA ARG A 36 -9.36 -13.74 16.82
C ARG A 36 -8.59 -14.20 15.59
N GLY A 37 -8.77 -13.53 14.45
CA GLY A 37 -8.05 -13.84 13.22
C GLY A 37 -6.55 -13.51 13.32
N GLN A 38 -5.74 -14.34 12.66
CA GLN A 38 -4.30 -14.11 12.48
C GLN A 38 -4.00 -13.17 11.31
N GLN A 39 -4.91 -13.09 10.36
CA GLN A 39 -4.90 -12.17 9.23
C GLN A 39 -6.06 -11.20 9.43
N TYR A 40 -5.91 -9.94 9.05
CA TYR A 40 -6.97 -8.95 9.04
C TYR A 40 -6.91 -8.17 7.72
N VAL A 41 -8.06 -7.96 7.10
CA VAL A 41 -8.21 -7.13 5.91
C VAL A 41 -9.04 -5.92 6.30
N ASP A 42 -8.45 -4.74 6.15
CA ASP A 42 -9.12 -3.47 6.45
C ASP A 42 -10.13 -3.09 5.35
N SER A 43 -10.82 -1.97 5.56
CA SER A 43 -11.82 -1.40 4.66
C SER A 43 -11.26 -0.95 3.32
N LYS A 44 -9.94 -0.76 3.23
CA LYS A 44 -9.23 -0.49 1.97
C LYS A 44 -8.84 -1.78 1.23
N GLY A 45 -9.18 -2.94 1.80
CA GLY A 45 -8.90 -4.26 1.23
C GLY A 45 -7.45 -4.70 1.41
N CYS A 46 -6.67 -4.04 2.27
CA CYS A 46 -5.25 -4.32 2.49
C CYS A 46 -5.07 -5.37 3.58
N LEU A 47 -4.21 -6.36 3.33
CA LEU A 47 -3.97 -7.50 4.22
C LEU A 47 -2.88 -7.21 5.25
N PHE A 48 -3.17 -7.53 6.51
CA PHE A 48 -2.26 -7.41 7.65
C PHE A 48 -2.18 -8.72 8.43
N MET A 49 -1.03 -8.99 9.03
CA MET A 49 -0.78 -10.15 9.90
C MET A 49 -0.65 -9.72 11.35
N ARG A 50 -1.28 -10.48 12.24
CA ARG A 50 -1.11 -10.32 13.68
C ARG A 50 0.29 -10.78 14.09
N ALA A 51 0.99 -9.96 14.85
CA ALA A 51 2.26 -10.29 15.47
C ALA A 51 2.37 -9.67 16.88
N GLY A 52 3.44 -10.02 17.60
CA GLY A 52 3.65 -9.60 18.98
C GLY A 52 2.96 -10.50 20.02
N PRO A 53 3.30 -10.35 21.31
CA PRO A 53 2.72 -11.15 22.38
C PRO A 53 1.27 -10.73 22.68
N PRO A 54 0.49 -11.56 23.40
CA PRO A 54 -0.81 -11.18 23.92
C PRO A 54 -0.73 -9.86 24.70
N GLY A 55 -1.65 -8.93 24.45
CA GLY A 55 -1.68 -7.61 25.08
C GLY A 55 -0.78 -6.54 24.42
N GLN A 56 0.13 -6.92 23.53
CA GLN A 56 0.92 -6.00 22.69
C GLN A 56 0.90 -6.52 21.24
N THR A 57 -0.31 -6.59 20.69
CA THR A 57 -0.51 -6.99 19.30
C THR A 57 -0.13 -5.84 18.37
N ILE A 58 0.69 -6.15 17.36
CA ILE A 58 0.96 -5.29 16.22
C ILE A 58 0.42 -5.93 14.94
N TRP A 59 0.03 -5.11 13.98
CA TRP A 59 -0.49 -5.54 12.69
C TRP A 59 0.51 -5.20 11.59
N ILE A 60 1.19 -6.21 11.06
CA ILE A 60 2.25 -6.04 10.07
C ILE A 60 1.62 -6.09 8.67
N PRO A 61 1.80 -5.07 7.81
CA PRO A 61 1.28 -5.08 6.45
C PRO A 61 1.89 -6.23 5.65
N ARG A 62 1.06 -6.93 4.88
CA ARG A 62 1.54 -7.81 3.82
C ARG A 62 1.84 -6.99 2.59
N VAL A 63 3.03 -7.19 2.03
CA VAL A 63 3.50 -6.51 0.84
C VAL A 63 3.96 -7.52 -0.20
N THR A 64 3.93 -7.13 -1.46
CA THR A 64 4.55 -7.82 -2.58
C THR A 64 6.08 -7.76 -2.48
N ARG A 65 6.77 -8.44 -3.40
CA ARG A 65 8.25 -8.45 -3.45
C ARG A 65 8.86 -7.06 -3.65
N ASP A 66 8.17 -6.18 -4.36
CA ASP A 66 8.53 -4.79 -4.60
C ASP A 66 8.14 -3.84 -3.45
N GLY A 67 7.55 -4.37 -2.37
CA GLY A 67 7.15 -3.58 -1.19
C GLY A 67 5.79 -2.90 -1.33
N THR A 68 5.00 -3.23 -2.35
CA THR A 68 3.65 -2.70 -2.54
C THR A 68 2.67 -3.42 -1.61
N PRO A 69 1.83 -2.72 -0.84
CA PRO A 69 0.78 -3.33 0.00
C PRO A 69 -0.12 -4.29 -0.78
N LEU A 70 -0.37 -5.46 -0.21
CA LEU A 70 -1.24 -6.47 -0.79
C LEU A 70 -2.70 -6.10 -0.50
N CYS A 71 -3.33 -5.36 -1.42
CA CYS A 71 -4.71 -4.89 -1.29
C CYS A 71 -5.65 -5.49 -2.36
N GLY A 72 -6.94 -5.18 -2.27
CA GLY A 72 -7.99 -5.72 -3.16
C GLY A 72 -8.68 -6.99 -2.63
N ASN A 73 -8.46 -7.33 -1.36
CA ASN A 73 -9.12 -8.44 -0.70
C ASN A 73 -10.47 -7.99 -0.12
N PRO A 74 -11.46 -8.88 0.00
CA PRO A 74 -12.68 -8.60 0.76
C PRO A 74 -12.36 -8.25 2.22
N PRO A 75 -12.97 -7.20 2.80
CA PRO A 75 -12.77 -6.83 4.20
C PRO A 75 -13.05 -7.98 5.16
N SER A 76 -12.29 -8.04 6.25
CA SER A 76 -12.53 -9.04 7.29
C SER A 76 -13.88 -8.84 7.96
N GLY A 77 -14.63 -9.92 8.12
CA GLY A 77 -15.99 -9.90 8.66
C GLY A 77 -17.06 -9.91 7.58
N ASP A 78 -16.72 -9.60 6.33
CA ASP A 78 -17.62 -9.79 5.20
C ASP A 78 -17.67 -11.27 4.81
N ARG A 79 -18.89 -11.81 4.72
CA ARG A 79 -19.09 -13.16 4.19
C ARG A 79 -18.93 -13.13 2.68
N VAL A 80 -17.80 -13.63 2.19
CA VAL A 80 -17.61 -13.86 0.75
C VAL A 80 -18.48 -15.05 0.34
N PRO A 81 -19.40 -14.90 -0.64
CA PRO A 81 -20.13 -16.02 -1.19
C PRO A 81 -19.16 -17.03 -1.81
N ILE A 82 -19.27 -18.30 -1.43
CA ILE A 82 -18.56 -19.36 -2.15
C ILE A 82 -19.31 -19.55 -3.47
N ALA A 83 -18.61 -19.43 -4.59
CA ALA A 83 -19.22 -19.77 -5.87
C ALA A 83 -19.58 -21.26 -5.82
N ASP A 84 -20.86 -21.58 -5.95
CA ASP A 84 -21.31 -22.97 -6.08
C ASP A 84 -20.64 -23.56 -7.33
N GLU A 85 -19.71 -24.51 -7.12
CA GLU A 85 -19.15 -25.31 -8.21
C GLU A 85 -20.24 -26.29 -8.67
N GLY A 86 -20.91 -25.94 -9.77
CA GLY A 86 -21.90 -26.78 -10.45
C GLY A 86 -21.26 -27.86 -11.32
#